data_AF-A0A8S2MQS0-F1
#
_entry.id   AF-A0A8S2MQS0-F1
#
_cell.length_a   1.000
_cell.length_b   1.000
_cell.length_c   1.000
_cell.angle_alpha   90.00
_cell.angle_beta   90.00
_cell.angle_gamma   90.00
#
_symmetry.space_group_name_H-M   'P 1'
#
loop_
_entity.id
_entity.type
_entity.pdbx_description
1 polymer ?
#
loop_
_entity_poly.entity_id
_entity_poly.type
_entity_poly.pdbx_seq_one_letter_code
_entity_poly.pdbx_strand_id
1 'polypeptide(L)'
;ICFLSEDLTLDLQDFLNYFEDTYIGRLRASGVRANPKFAVELWNMHSRTDQAMLRSNNHVEGKLKTEESSLQLDLAAINAGQEAKIQQKRYADHNKRLINLIKYPHPNIEQQIAATAHNIHL
;
A
#
# COMPACT_ATOMS: atom_id res chain seq x y z
N ILE A 1 -26.07 -45.64 7.09
CA ILE A 1 -26.62 -44.34 6.64
C ILE A 1 -25.79 -43.27 7.34
N CYS A 2 -25.03 -42.48 6.58
CA CYS A 2 -23.94 -41.64 7.06
C CYS A 2 -24.42 -40.51 7.98
N PHE A 3 -23.81 -40.37 9.16
CA PHE A 3 -23.98 -39.28 10.12
C PHE A 3 -23.11 -38.03 9.78
N LEU A 4 -22.72 -37.82 8.52
CA LEU A 4 -21.78 -36.75 8.12
C LEU A 4 -22.46 -35.49 7.58
N SER A 5 -23.78 -35.34 7.71
CA SER A 5 -24.52 -34.27 7.04
C SER A 5 -24.93 -33.08 7.92
N GLU A 6 -25.09 -33.23 9.24
CA GLU A 6 -25.63 -32.14 10.07
C GLU A 6 -24.56 -31.15 10.55
N ASP A 7 -23.40 -31.63 11.01
CA ASP A 7 -22.34 -30.75 11.54
C ASP A 7 -21.72 -29.83 10.45
N LEU A 8 -21.52 -30.36 9.24
CA LEU A 8 -21.02 -29.57 8.10
C LEU A 8 -22.04 -28.50 7.66
N THR A 9 -23.33 -28.75 7.87
CA THR A 9 -24.37 -27.78 7.53
C THR A 9 -24.47 -26.64 8.54
N LEU A 10 -24.20 -26.89 9.82
CA LEU A 10 -24.16 -25.85 10.85
C LEU A 10 -22.98 -24.90 10.66
N ASP A 11 -21.77 -25.44 10.47
CA ASP A 11 -20.57 -24.63 10.24
C ASP A 11 -20.69 -23.78 8.97
N LEU A 12 -21.23 -24.36 7.90
CA LEU A 12 -21.47 -23.63 6.66
C LEU A 12 -22.54 -22.55 6.85
N GLN A 13 -23.60 -22.85 7.59
CA GLN A 13 -24.66 -21.89 7.86
C GLN A 13 -24.16 -20.73 8.72
N ASP A 14 -23.31 -20.97 9.71
CA ASP A 14 -22.70 -19.92 10.53
C ASP A 14 -21.74 -19.06 9.73
N PHE A 15 -20.95 -19.68 8.84
CA PHE A 15 -20.11 -18.94 7.89
C PHE A 15 -20.96 -18.07 6.95
N LEU A 16 -22.02 -18.63 6.36
CA LEU A 16 -22.92 -17.87 5.47
C LEU A 16 -23.63 -16.75 6.21
N ASN A 17 -24.09 -17.00 7.44
CA ASN A 17 -24.69 -16.00 8.30
C ASN A 17 -23.73 -14.84 8.56
N TYR A 18 -22.49 -15.16 8.93
CA TYR A 18 -21.43 -14.18 9.13
C TYR A 18 -21.13 -13.41 7.84
N PHE A 19 -20.99 -14.11 6.71
CA PHE A 19 -20.64 -13.52 5.42
C PHE A 19 -21.74 -12.57 4.93
N GLU A 20 -23.00 -13.00 5.00
CA GLU A 20 -24.15 -12.17 4.67
C GLU A 20 -24.20 -10.94 5.56
N ASP A 21 -24.13 -11.08 6.89
CA ASP A 21 -24.19 -9.91 7.80
C ASP A 21 -23.02 -8.95 7.60
N THR A 22 -21.86 -9.47 7.18
CA THR A 22 -20.64 -8.70 7.04
C THR A 22 -20.55 -7.96 5.70
N TYR A 23 -20.91 -8.60 4.57
CA TYR A 23 -20.61 -8.08 3.23
C TYR A 23 -21.83 -7.80 2.34
N ILE A 24 -22.98 -8.46 2.57
CA ILE A 24 -24.15 -8.39 1.68
C ILE A 24 -25.35 -7.69 2.35
N GLY A 25 -25.58 -7.97 3.63
CA GLY A 25 -26.77 -7.64 4.39
C GLY A 25 -27.81 -8.77 4.29
N ARG A 26 -28.25 -9.32 5.42
CA ARG A 26 -29.27 -10.39 5.44
C ARG A 26 -30.64 -9.87 5.04
N LEU A 27 -31.38 -10.65 4.25
CA LEU A 27 -32.77 -10.36 3.90
C LEU A 27 -33.66 -10.66 5.11
N ARG A 28 -34.37 -9.66 5.64
CA ARG A 28 -35.31 -9.86 6.74
C ARG A 28 -36.65 -10.36 6.21
N ALA A 29 -37.44 -10.99 7.08
CA ALA A 29 -38.80 -11.44 6.75
C ALA A 29 -39.73 -10.30 6.26
N SER A 30 -39.40 -9.04 6.58
CA SER A 30 -40.08 -7.86 6.05
C SER A 30 -39.79 -7.56 4.58
N GLY A 31 -38.93 -8.34 3.91
CA GLY A 31 -38.46 -8.10 2.54
C GLY A 31 -37.39 -7.02 2.43
N VAL A 32 -37.03 -6.37 3.53
CA VAL A 32 -35.98 -5.33 3.57
C VAL A 32 -34.64 -5.98 3.93
N ARG A 33 -33.61 -5.69 3.14
CA ARG A 33 -32.24 -6.13 3.41
C ARG A 33 -31.62 -5.27 4.51
N ALA A 34 -30.96 -5.89 5.48
CA ALA A 34 -30.20 -5.16 6.49
C ALA A 34 -28.98 -4.47 5.85
N ASN A 35 -28.51 -3.37 6.43
CA ASN A 35 -27.23 -2.79 6.00
C ASN A 35 -26.08 -3.73 6.40
N PRO A 36 -25.20 -4.13 5.46
CA PRO A 36 -24.00 -4.89 5.79
C PRO A 36 -23.02 -4.05 6.64
N LYS A 37 -22.17 -4.73 7.41
CA LYS A 37 -21.07 -4.07 8.15
C LYS A 37 -20.07 -3.39 7.20
N PHE A 38 -19.81 -4.00 6.06
CA PHE A 38 -18.99 -3.47 4.99
C PHE A 38 -19.79 -3.49 3.69
N ALA A 39 -20.41 -2.36 3.37
CA ALA A 39 -21.21 -2.20 2.16
C ALA A 39 -20.38 -2.42 0.89
N VAL A 40 -21.06 -2.85 -0.18
CA VAL A 40 -20.43 -3.27 -1.43
C VAL A 40 -19.51 -2.21 -2.02
N GLU A 41 -19.88 -0.94 -1.84
CA GLU A 41 -19.16 0.25 -2.24
C GLU A 41 -17.78 0.39 -1.58
N LEU A 42 -17.55 -0.26 -0.43
CA LEU A 42 -16.27 -0.27 0.27
C LEU A 42 -15.31 -1.34 -0.26
N TRP A 43 -15.81 -2.46 -0.79
CA TRP A 43 -14.98 -3.62 -1.16
C TRP A 43 -14.96 -3.93 -2.66
N ASN A 44 -15.92 -3.44 -3.44
CA ASN A 44 -15.98 -3.68 -4.88
C ASN A 44 -15.10 -2.73 -5.71
N MET A 45 -14.31 -1.85 -5.08
CA MET A 45 -13.50 -0.83 -5.77
C MET A 45 -14.31 0.13 -6.68
N HIS A 46 -15.65 0.12 -6.62
CA HIS A 46 -16.52 0.92 -7.50
C HIS A 46 -16.26 2.40 -7.36
N SER A 47 -16.14 2.88 -6.13
CA SER A 47 -15.76 4.26 -5.83
C SER A 47 -14.44 4.67 -6.48
N ARG A 48 -13.49 3.75 -6.63
CA ARG A 48 -12.22 3.99 -7.33
C ARG A 48 -12.39 3.97 -8.85
N THR A 49 -13.23 3.08 -9.38
CA THR A 49 -13.57 3.07 -10.80
C THR A 49 -14.28 4.36 -11.22
N ASP A 50 -15.23 4.84 -10.43
CA ASP A 50 -15.93 6.11 -10.68
C ASP A 50 -14.99 7.31 -10.63
N GLN A 51 -14.01 7.27 -9.73
CA GLN A 51 -13.01 8.34 -9.56
C GLN A 51 -11.78 8.18 -10.46
N ALA A 52 -11.80 7.21 -11.40
CA ALA A 52 -10.66 6.87 -12.26
C ALA A 52 -9.34 6.65 -11.50
N MET A 53 -9.41 6.20 -10.24
CA MET A 53 -8.24 5.91 -9.43
C MET A 53 -7.69 4.54 -9.79
N LEU A 54 -6.37 4.50 -10.01
CA LEU A 54 -5.65 3.26 -10.30
C LEU A 54 -5.83 2.25 -9.16
N ARG A 55 -5.84 0.97 -9.51
CA ARG A 55 -5.82 -0.14 -8.55
C ARG A 55 -4.42 -0.20 -7.93
N SER A 56 -4.11 0.71 -7.01
CA SER A 56 -2.83 0.71 -6.32
C SER A 56 -2.84 -0.35 -5.22
N ASN A 57 -1.77 -1.14 -5.16
CA ASN A 57 -1.48 -2.02 -4.03
C ASN A 57 -1.42 -1.15 -2.75
N ASN A 58 -2.01 -1.61 -1.65
CA ASN A 58 -1.98 -0.95 -0.33
C ASN A 58 -0.58 -0.42 0.05
N HIS A 59 0.49 -1.11 -0.36
CA HIS A 59 1.86 -0.64 -0.16
C HIS A 59 2.20 0.65 -0.91
N VAL A 60 1.78 0.75 -2.18
CA VAL A 60 1.99 1.94 -3.02
C VAL A 60 1.18 3.11 -2.49
N GLU A 61 -0.05 2.87 -2.01
CA GLU A 61 -0.88 3.89 -1.38
C GLU A 61 -0.30 4.41 -0.08
N GLY A 62 0.23 3.50 0.75
CA GLY A 62 0.92 3.88 1.98
C GLY A 62 2.09 4.80 1.68
N LYS A 63 2.93 4.43 0.69
CA LYS A 63 4.06 5.25 0.27
C LYS A 63 3.61 6.60 -0.28
N LEU A 64 2.64 6.63 -1.19
CA LEU A 64 2.15 7.87 -1.79
C LEU A 64 1.56 8.82 -0.74
N LYS A 65 0.75 8.31 0.20
CA LYS A 65 0.18 9.12 1.29
C LYS A 65 1.24 9.70 2.22
N THR A 66 2.30 8.95 2.53
CA THR A 66 3.42 9.45 3.33
C THR A 66 4.14 10.58 2.61
N GLU A 67 4.41 10.43 1.31
CA GLU A 67 5.04 11.48 0.48
C GLU A 67 4.13 12.73 0.40
N GLU A 68 2.83 12.56 0.15
CA GLU A 68 1.86 13.66 0.15
C GLU A 68 1.83 14.41 1.48
N SER A 69 1.84 13.69 2.60
CA SER A 69 1.84 14.29 3.94
C SER A 69 3.14 15.08 4.19
N SER A 70 4.29 14.57 3.75
CA SER A 70 5.56 15.28 3.84
C SER A 70 5.55 16.57 3.01
N LEU A 71 5.06 16.50 1.78
CA LEU A 71 4.96 17.67 0.90
C LEU A 71 4.02 18.74 1.47
N GLN A 72 2.91 18.34 2.08
CA GLN A 72 1.99 19.28 2.74
C GLN A 72 2.65 20.01 3.91
N LEU A 73 3.46 19.32 4.71
CA LEU A 73 4.23 19.93 5.80
C LEU A 73 5.29 20.89 5.26
N ASP A 74 6.00 20.50 4.21
CA ASP A 74 7.01 21.34 3.56
C ASP A 74 6.37 22.62 2.97
N LEU A 75 5.21 22.51 2.33
CA LEU A 75 4.45 23.66 1.83
C LEU A 75 4.01 24.59 2.97
N ALA A 76 3.52 24.03 4.08
CA ALA A 76 3.14 24.82 5.25
C ALA A 76 4.35 25.56 5.85
N ALA A 77 5.51 24.91 5.91
CA ALA A 77 6.76 25.52 6.37
C ALA A 77 7.22 26.66 5.45
N ILE A 78 7.20 26.45 4.13
CA ILE A 78 7.52 27.48 3.13
C ILE A 78 6.56 28.67 3.25
N ASN A 79 5.26 28.41 3.38
CA ASN A 79 4.26 29.46 3.57
C ASN A 79 4.45 30.23 4.88
N ALA A 80 5.02 29.59 5.91
CA ALA A 80 5.41 30.25 7.17
C ALA A 80 6.75 31.02 7.08
N GLY A 81 7.34 31.12 5.88
CA GLY A 81 8.60 31.82 5.65
C GLY A 81 9.85 31.04 6.05
N GLN A 82 9.73 29.73 6.32
CA GLN A 82 10.89 28.88 6.57
C GLN A 82 11.59 28.52 5.26
N GLU A 83 12.92 28.43 5.28
CA GLU A 83 13.69 28.01 4.11
C GLU A 83 13.37 26.56 3.73
N ALA A 84 13.20 26.30 2.43
CA ALA A 84 12.91 24.97 1.92
C ALA A 84 14.06 24.01 2.22
N LYS A 85 13.77 22.92 2.94
CA LYS A 85 14.74 21.83 3.15
C LYS A 85 14.90 21.06 1.84
N ILE A 86 15.99 21.31 1.12
CA ILE A 86 16.35 20.50 -0.04
C ILE A 86 16.75 19.12 0.47
N GLN A 87 15.83 18.15 0.42
CA GLN A 87 16.17 16.75 0.67
C GLN A 87 17.14 16.28 -0.42
N GLN A 88 18.33 15.81 -0.02
CA GLN A 88 19.27 15.24 -0.99
C GLN A 88 18.66 13.97 -1.57
N LYS A 89 18.36 13.99 -2.87
CA LYS A 89 17.82 12.82 -3.58
C LYS A 89 18.80 11.65 -3.45
N ARG A 90 18.32 10.45 -3.10
CA ARG A 90 19.14 9.21 -3.00
C ARG A 90 19.98 8.96 -4.25
N TYR A 91 19.47 9.30 -5.44
CA TYR A 91 20.20 9.22 -6.71
C TYR A 91 21.39 10.18 -6.81
N ALA A 92 21.35 11.33 -6.14
CA ALA A 92 22.47 12.26 -6.10
C ALA A 92 23.67 11.64 -5.36
N ASP A 93 23.41 10.82 -4.34
CA ASP A 93 24.45 10.06 -3.64
C ASP A 93 24.99 8.90 -4.49
N HIS A 94 24.12 8.14 -5.15
CA HIS A 94 24.55 7.09 -6.10
C HIS A 94 25.42 7.64 -7.23
N ASN A 95 25.06 8.80 -7.82
CA ASN A 95 25.87 9.45 -8.84
C ASN A 95 27.22 9.91 -8.29
N LYS A 96 27.29 10.47 -7.07
CA LYS A 96 28.57 10.81 -6.44
C LYS A 96 29.48 9.58 -6.30
N ARG A 97 28.91 8.44 -5.88
CA ARG A 97 29.66 7.19 -5.72
C ARG A 97 30.19 6.66 -7.06
N LEU A 98 29.38 6.71 -8.13
CA LEU A 98 29.83 6.38 -9.48
C LEU A 98 30.92 7.33 -10.00
N ILE A 99 30.78 8.63 -9.75
CA ILE A 99 31.79 9.62 -10.10
C ILE A 99 33.12 9.33 -9.37
N ASN A 100 33.04 8.91 -8.10
CA ASN A 100 34.23 8.58 -7.32
C ASN A 100 34.95 7.32 -7.82
N LEU A 101 34.23 6.34 -8.39
CA LEU A 101 34.88 5.18 -9.06
C LEU A 101 35.77 5.62 -10.22
N ILE A 102 35.34 6.64 -10.97
CA ILE A 102 36.07 7.14 -12.14
C ILE A 102 37.21 8.06 -11.70
N LYS A 103 36.98 8.92 -10.71
CA LYS A 103 37.96 9.91 -10.23
C LYS A 103 39.06 9.29 -9.38
N TYR A 104 38.75 8.24 -8.61
CA TYR A 104 39.66 7.60 -7.66
C TYR A 104 39.60 6.07 -7.77
N PRO A 105 40.12 5.50 -8.87
CA PRO A 105 40.12 4.05 -9.07
C PRO A 105 41.05 3.37 -8.07
N HIS A 106 40.53 2.37 -7.36
CA HIS A 106 41.31 1.53 -6.46
C HIS A 106 42.18 0.57 -7.29
N PRO A 107 43.40 0.22 -6.84
CA PRO A 107 44.27 -0.74 -7.53
C PRO A 107 43.61 -2.10 -7.78
N ASN A 108 42.65 -2.48 -6.93
CA ASN A 108 41.73 -3.59 -7.18
C ASN A 108 40.32 -3.05 -7.46
N ILE A 109 39.99 -2.89 -8.74
CA ILE A 109 38.72 -2.31 -9.18
C ILE A 109 37.53 -3.23 -8.93
N GLU A 110 37.73 -4.55 -8.95
CA GLU A 110 36.68 -5.54 -8.71
C GLU A 110 36.14 -5.44 -7.28
N GLN A 111 37.03 -5.31 -6.29
CA GLN A 111 36.64 -5.08 -4.89
C GLN A 111 35.90 -3.76 -4.71
N GLN A 112 36.32 -2.70 -5.41
CA GLN A 112 35.70 -1.38 -5.32
C GLN A 112 34.29 -1.37 -5.93
N ILE A 113 34.11 -2.05 -7.06
CA ILE A 113 32.80 -2.24 -7.70
C ILE A 113 31.91 -3.10 -6.80
N ALA A 114 32.42 -4.20 -6.25
CA ALA A 114 31.67 -5.06 -5.33
C ALA A 114 31.19 -4.31 -4.08
N ALA A 115 32.07 -3.53 -3.44
CA ALA A 115 31.71 -2.68 -2.31
C ALA A 115 30.71 -1.58 -2.69
N THR A 116 30.80 -1.04 -3.91
CA THR A 116 29.84 -0.05 -4.38
C THR A 116 28.47 -0.68 -4.62
N ALA A 117 28.42 -1.83 -5.29
CA ALA A 117 27.20 -2.57 -5.56
C ALA A 117 26.52 -3.06 -4.27
N HIS A 118 27.29 -3.50 -3.26
CA HIS A 118 26.75 -3.96 -1.99
C HIS A 118 25.94 -2.90 -1.25
N ASN A 119 26.31 -1.62 -1.34
CA ASN A 119 25.52 -0.56 -0.72
C ASN A 119 24.40 0.00 -1.63
N ILE A 120 24.01 -0.71 -2.70
CA ILE A 120 22.86 -0.39 -3.55
C ILE A 120 21.83 -1.52 -3.37
N HIS A 121 21.21 -1.60 -2.20
CA HIS A 121 20.03 -2.44 -1.99
C HIS A 121 18.77 -1.59 -2.21
N LEU A 122 17.89 -2.06 -3.11
CA LEU A 122 16.63 -1.40 -3.52
C LEU A 122 15.62 -1.34 -2.38
#